data_AF-A0A2E9B7T8-F1
#
_entry.id   AF-A0A2E9B7T8-F1
#
_cell.length_a   1.000
_cell.length_b   1.000
_cell.length_c   1.000
_cell.angle_alpha   90.00
_cell.angle_beta   90.00
_cell.angle_gamma   90.00
#
_symmetry.space_group_name_H-M   'P 1'
#
loop_
_entity.id
_entity.type
_entity.pdbx_description
1 polymer ?
#
loop_
_entity_poly.entity_id
_entity_poly.type
_entity_poly.pdbx_seq_one_letter_code
_entity_poly.pdbx_strand_id
1 'polypeptide(L)' 'MTPIKYKSNNLYVEGLSVEKLADDNQTPFYCYSEKYIEDQYQALKSAFDMKAK' A
#
# COMPACT_ATOMS: atom_id res chain seq x y z
N MET A 1 -5.90 -6.89 2.49
CA MET A 1 -6.09 -5.81 3.51
C MET A 1 -5.68 -4.50 2.87
N THR A 2 -6.39 -3.39 3.12
CA THR A 2 -5.97 -2.08 2.62
C THR A 2 -4.65 -1.67 3.29
N PRO A 3 -3.64 -1.19 2.54
CA PRO A 3 -2.33 -0.82 3.10
C PRO A 3 -2.35 0.54 3.80
N ILE A 4 -3.34 1.38 3.47
CA ILE A 4 -3.55 2.72 4.02
C ILE A 4 -4.63 2.64 5.10
N LYS A 5 -4.31 3.08 6.31
CA LYS A 5 -5.20 3.00 7.47
C LYS A 5 -5.00 4.16 8.43
N TYR A 6 -6.06 4.56 9.11
CA TYR A 6 -5.97 5.45 10.26
C TYR A 6 -5.77 4.66 11.56
N LYS A 7 -4.92 5.17 12.46
CA LYS A 7 -4.81 4.74 13.85
C LYS A 7 -4.80 5.97 14.74
N SER A 8 -5.77 6.09 15.65
CA SER A 8 -5.91 7.26 16.52
C SER A 8 -5.84 8.59 15.76
N ASN A 9 -6.59 8.68 14.66
CA ASN A 9 -6.64 9.84 13.75
C ASN A 9 -5.35 10.17 12.98
N ASN A 10 -4.31 9.34 13.07
CA ASN A 10 -3.08 9.48 12.29
C ASN A 10 -3.07 8.52 11.09
N LEU A 11 -2.61 8.99 9.93
CA LEU A 11 -2.55 8.20 8.70
C LEU A 11 -1.30 7.33 8.66
N TYR A 12 -1.47 6.06 8.33
CA TYR A 12 -0.39 5.10 8.17
C TYR A 12 -0.44 4.43 6.80
N VAL A 13 0.72 4.21 6.21
CA VAL A 13 0.92 3.37 5.01
C VAL A 13 1.84 2.22 5.42
N GLU A 14 1.37 0.98 5.24
CA GLU A 14 2.10 -0.24 5.67
C GLU A 14 2.52 -0.24 7.15
N GLY A 15 1.83 0.54 8.00
CA GLY A 15 2.16 0.67 9.41
C GLY A 15 3.21 1.72 9.73
N LEU A 16 3.74 2.43 8.73
CA LEU A 16 4.57 3.63 8.90
C LEU A 16 3.69 4.89 8.99
N SER A 17 4.00 5.79 9.92
CA SER A 17 3.28 7.07 10.04
C SER A 17 3.60 7.97 8.86
N VAL A 18 2.58 8.50 8.19
CA VAL A 18 2.76 9.44 7.07
C VAL A 18 3.36 10.76 7.54
N GLU A 19 3.01 11.21 8.75
CA GLU A 19 3.59 12.42 9.36
C GLU A 19 5.11 12.26 9.52
N LYS A 20 5.56 11.13 10.08
CA LYS A 20 6.98 10.85 10.22
C LYS A 20 7.70 10.76 8.87
N LEU A 21 7.07 10.15 7.87
CA LEU A 21 7.62 10.12 6.51
C LEU A 21 7.74 11.53 5.92
N ALA A 22 6.82 12.43 6.23
CA ALA A 22 6.87 13.83 5.77
C ALA A 22 7.93 14.67 6.48
N ASP A 23 8.23 14.37 7.75
CA ASP A 23 9.32 15.01 8.48
C ASP A 23 10.70 14.48 8.03
N ASP A 24 10.82 13.17 7.79
CA ASP A 24 12.07 12.51 7.42
C ASP A 24 12.46 12.71 5.94
N ASN A 25 11.53 13.16 5.08
CA ASN A 25 11.74 13.31 3.63
C ASN A 25 11.30 14.68 3.12
N GLN A 26 11.98 15.21 2.10
CA GLN A 26 11.57 16.47 1.47
C GLN A 26 10.20 16.32 0.78
N THR A 27 9.26 17.20 1.14
CA THR A 27 7.94 17.27 0.49
C THR A 27 7.97 18.23 -0.71
N PRO A 28 7.10 18.02 -1.73
CA PRO A 28 6.11 16.93 -1.85
C PRO A 28 6.72 15.63 -2.38
N PHE A 29 6.15 14.49 -1.98
CA PHE A 29 6.49 13.18 -2.54
C PHE A 29 5.24 12.30 -2.70
N TYR A 30 5.36 11.28 -3.56
CA TYR A 30 4.39 10.21 -3.66
C TYR A 30 4.80 9.04 -2.76
N CYS A 31 3.83 8.50 -2.02
CA CYS A 31 4.02 7.35 -1.15
C CYS A 31 3.12 6.21 -1.65
N TYR A 32 3.74 5.10 -2.05
CA TYR A 32 3.04 3.90 -2.49
C TYR A 32 3.29 2.75 -1.53
N SER A 33 2.32 1.85 -1.43
CA SER A 33 2.50 0.56 -0.76
C SER A 33 3.01 -0.45 -1.77
N GLU A 34 4.27 -0.87 -1.62
CA GLU A 34 4.89 -1.91 -2.45
C GLU A 34 4.09 -3.21 -2.37
N LYS A 35 3.78 -3.65 -1.15
CA LYS A 35 3.04 -4.90 -0.92
C LYS A 35 1.68 -4.88 -1.62
N TYR A 36 0.99 -3.74 -1.61
CA TYR A 36 -0.31 -3.65 -2.27
C TYR A 36 -0.21 -3.73 -3.78
N ILE A 37 0.80 -3.09 -4.38
CA ILE A 37 1.06 -3.21 -5.82
C ILE A 37 1.32 -4.67 -6.20
N GLU A 38 2.16 -5.36 -5.43
CA GLU A 38 2.45 -6.79 -5.62
C GLU A 38 1.19 -7.66 -5.45
N ASP A 39 0.44 -7.44 -4.38
CA ASP A 39 -0.80 -8.20 -4.09
C ASP A 39 -1.83 -8.00 -5.23
N GLN A 40 -1.95 -6.78 -5.79
CA GLN A 40 -2.83 -6.53 -6.94
C GLN A 40 -2.35 -7.25 -8.20
N TYR A 41 -1.05 -7.25 -8.47
CA TYR A 41 -0.47 -7.98 -9.60
C TYR A 41 -0.73 -9.49 -9.47
N GLN A 42 -0.48 -10.07 -8.29
CA GLN A 42 -0.70 -11.50 -8.05
C GLN A 42 -2.18 -11.87 -8.11
N ALA A 43 -3.08 -11.02 -7.62
CA ALA A 43 -4.52 -11.22 -7.74
C ALA A 43 -4.96 -11.25 -9.21
N LEU A 44 -4.46 -10.31 -10.01
CA LEU A 44 -4.73 -10.27 -11.45
C LEU A 44 -4.22 -11.54 -12.13
N LYS A 45 -2.94 -11.89 -11.93
CA LYS A 45 -2.33 -13.10 -12.51
C LYS A 45 -3.11 -14.36 -12.13
N SER A 46 -3.48 -14.50 -10.86
CA SER A 46 -4.24 -15.66 -10.36
C SER A 46 -5.62 -15.78 -11.00
N ALA A 47 -6.30 -14.65 -11.26
CA ALA A 47 -7.60 -14.66 -11.91
C ALA A 47 -7.56 -15.22 -13.34
N PHE A 48 -6.44 -15.04 -14.07
CA PHE A 48 -6.23 -15.60 -15.40
C PHE A 48 -5.58 -17.01 -15.39
N ASP A 49 -4.83 -17.35 -14.35
CA ASP A 49 -4.22 -18.68 -14.17
C ASP A 49 -5.23 -19.73 -13.65
N MET A 50 -6.42 -19.30 -13.22
CA MET A 50 -7.56 -20.20 -13.00
C MET A 50 -7.97 -20.80 -14.36
N LYS A 51 -7.42 -21.98 -14.68
CA LYS A 51 -7.90 -22.81 -15.80
C LYS A 51 -9.42 -22.76 -15.83
N ALA A 52 -9.98 -22.30 -16.95
CA ALA A 52 -11.39 -22.47 -17.26
C ALA A 52 -11.72 -23.96 -17.05
N LYS A 53 -12.57 -24.24 -16.06
CA LYS A 53 -13.18 -25.57 -15.90
C LYS A 53 -14.10 -25.85 -17.07
#